data_AF-A0A178ZLE6-F1
#
_entry.id   AF-A0A178ZLE6-F1
#
_cell.length_a   1.000
_cell.length_b   1.000
_cell.length_c   1.000
_cell.angle_alpha   90.00
_cell.angle_beta   90.00
_cell.angle_gamma   90.00
#
_symmetry.space_group_name_H-M   'P 1'
#
loop_
_entity.id
_entity.type
_entity.pdbx_description
1 polymer ?
#
loop_
_entity_poly.entity_id
_entity_poly.type
_entity_poly.pdbx_seq_one_letter_code
_entity_poly.pdbx_strand_id
1 'polypeptide(L)'
;MASDPQREFLFLNQSLTSQPRSQREKELQDADRRAHAARNSRLKRSAQQPEDEAASLISRSSKRSSRRPDEEVQQDGDDPALPLVKQQLAVRPRARGRRQTTAVPSLTPNTLTPRVLLGQGNHDPFDTASVSGLPPFIYDILNHSYRFVWPIVLNRDPKDAEQYAVMRSRSARENPFVLHAQIASAGGHRLRLLPAGDPSRSLIAQAVSYHERKALEAVAEILQKNPGPPWESIVAALILVTWPAGTHEEGPSKYPVSPMARGQNLHLFNNMILTPGRIQQIQRFYHILEPLGGLEGLSTLDHLQVFSFADAFVSSRLGVRPLWPWPNKLHHALDAFDDLVLDPRAFQLSLVMGRGFSCVKDARLRRLLMLACRTTLAIDLYHRKCPTAPSMRELCMARNAVQHQLCALDPPSDLVPSHDDSLYNMVRLAALIYSDLVIFPLGESVSVKSQLAYDLRKALELFFTGETLEAKAERELTLWCLIMGTMASYGTVHQEWYVAQLGCTLREDGRLLDWILFQTLMSHFLWWDHVLQPRCWDVWNEAAPSVPEESSPSPPENRDAATM
;
A
#
# COMPACT_ATOMS: atom_id res chain seq x y z
N MET A 1 -24.58 14.25 33.14
CA MET A 1 -23.50 13.78 34.03
C MET A 1 -22.41 13.19 33.15
N ALA A 2 -21.25 13.86 33.05
CA ALA A 2 -20.14 13.41 32.22
C ALA A 2 -19.50 12.16 32.84
N SER A 3 -19.32 11.11 32.02
CA SER A 3 -18.69 9.86 32.43
C SER A 3 -17.18 10.07 32.62
N ASP A 4 -16.68 9.63 33.77
CA ASP A 4 -15.28 9.71 34.17
C ASP A 4 -14.39 8.82 33.26
N PRO A 5 -13.46 9.39 32.47
CA PRO A 5 -12.63 8.62 31.54
C PRO A 5 -11.71 7.62 32.26
N GLN A 6 -11.36 7.82 33.55
CA GLN A 6 -10.59 6.83 34.31
C GLN A 6 -11.36 5.52 34.52
N ARG A 7 -12.70 5.53 34.47
CA ARG A 7 -13.52 4.34 34.66
C ARG A 7 -13.69 3.50 33.39
N GLU A 8 -13.56 4.07 32.20
CA GLU A 8 -13.58 3.28 30.95
C GLU A 8 -12.32 2.42 30.80
N PHE A 9 -11.14 2.92 31.20
CA PHE A 9 -9.87 2.17 31.10
C PHE A 9 -9.71 1.07 32.16
N LEU A 10 -10.43 1.15 33.29
CA LEU A 10 -10.42 0.12 34.33
C LEU A 10 -10.92 -1.25 33.82
N PHE A 11 -11.80 -1.27 32.82
CA PHE A 11 -12.36 -2.50 32.26
C PHE A 11 -11.39 -3.23 31.30
N LEU A 12 -10.47 -2.51 30.64
CA LEU A 12 -9.45 -3.12 29.77
C LEU A 12 -8.33 -3.80 30.58
N ASN A 13 -8.06 -3.34 31.81
CA ASN A 13 -7.08 -3.94 32.71
C ASN A 13 -7.59 -5.21 33.42
N GLN A 14 -8.89 -5.32 33.69
CA GLN A 14 -9.44 -6.47 34.42
C GLN A 14 -9.46 -7.78 33.61
N SER A 15 -9.41 -7.70 32.27
CA SER A 15 -9.34 -8.88 31.40
C SER A 15 -7.96 -9.55 31.33
N LEU A 16 -6.91 -8.94 31.91
CA LEU A 16 -5.52 -9.43 31.80
C LEU A 16 -4.94 -9.98 33.10
N THR A 17 -5.62 -9.88 34.24
CA THR A 17 -5.10 -10.45 35.50
C THR A 17 -5.59 -11.88 35.69
N SER A 18 -4.62 -12.78 35.79
CA SER A 18 -4.68 -14.21 36.11
C SER A 18 -5.78 -14.63 37.09
N GLN A 19 -6.16 -15.91 37.05
CA GLN A 19 -7.01 -16.58 38.05
C GLN A 19 -6.76 -16.03 39.48
N PRO A 20 -7.82 -15.76 40.26
CA PRO A 20 -7.70 -15.10 41.55
C PRO A 20 -6.72 -15.87 42.44
N ARG A 21 -5.66 -15.19 42.91
CA ARG A 21 -4.58 -15.83 43.67
C ARG A 21 -5.01 -16.19 45.10
N SER A 22 -6.15 -15.67 45.55
CA SER A 22 -6.72 -15.97 46.86
C SER A 22 -8.25 -15.97 46.84
N GLN A 23 -8.84 -16.71 47.77
CA GLN A 23 -10.29 -16.76 47.96
C GLN A 23 -10.88 -15.37 48.28
N ARG A 24 -10.13 -14.53 48.99
CA ARG A 24 -10.52 -13.14 49.29
C ARG A 24 -10.63 -12.27 48.03
N GLU A 25 -9.75 -12.48 47.05
CA GLU A 25 -9.77 -11.74 45.79
C GLU A 25 -10.94 -12.17 44.90
N LYS A 26 -11.28 -13.45 44.91
CA LYS A 26 -12.49 -13.99 44.27
C LYS A 26 -13.75 -13.40 44.89
N GLU A 27 -13.82 -13.31 46.21
CA GLU A 27 -14.95 -12.71 46.93
C GLU A 27 -15.11 -11.21 46.64
N LEU A 28 -14.00 -10.47 46.49
CA LEU A 28 -14.00 -9.07 46.06
C LEU A 28 -14.51 -8.89 44.63
N GLN A 29 -14.06 -9.72 43.68
CA GLN A 29 -14.54 -9.70 42.30
C GLN A 29 -16.03 -10.05 42.21
N ASP A 30 -16.50 -11.03 42.99
CA ASP A 30 -17.92 -11.40 43.04
C ASP A 30 -18.77 -10.36 43.77
N ALA A 31 -18.22 -9.62 44.73
CA ALA A 31 -18.88 -8.47 45.34
C ALA A 31 -19.05 -7.31 44.35
N ASP A 32 -18.02 -7.00 43.55
CA ASP A 32 -18.08 -5.95 42.53
C ASP A 32 -19.06 -6.29 41.41
N ARG A 33 -19.09 -7.55 40.95
CA ARG A 33 -20.09 -8.03 39.97
C ARG A 33 -21.52 -7.87 40.50
N ARG A 34 -21.76 -8.22 41.77
CA ARG A 34 -23.08 -8.05 42.42
C ARG A 34 -23.46 -6.58 42.57
N ALA A 35 -22.52 -5.72 42.95
CA ALA A 35 -22.75 -4.27 43.06
C ALA A 35 -23.09 -3.64 41.70
N HIS A 36 -22.43 -4.07 40.63
CA HIS A 36 -22.72 -3.64 39.27
C HIS A 36 -24.10 -4.10 38.78
N ALA A 37 -24.45 -5.38 39.01
CA ALA A 37 -25.77 -5.91 38.68
C ALA A 37 -26.90 -5.19 39.42
N ALA A 38 -26.69 -4.86 40.71
CA ALA A 38 -27.65 -4.09 41.50
C ALA A 38 -27.83 -2.65 40.96
N ARG A 39 -26.75 -1.99 40.51
CA ARG A 39 -26.83 -0.64 39.91
C ARG A 39 -27.54 -0.65 38.56
N ASN A 40 -27.27 -1.63 37.71
CA ASN A 40 -27.98 -1.75 36.43
C ASN A 40 -29.46 -2.10 36.60
N SER A 41 -29.80 -2.90 37.61
CA SER A 41 -31.20 -3.14 37.99
C SER A 41 -31.88 -1.84 38.46
N ARG A 42 -31.18 -1.02 39.25
CA ARG A 42 -31.69 0.28 39.73
C ARG A 42 -31.86 1.31 38.60
N LEU A 43 -30.93 1.34 37.63
CA LEU A 43 -31.02 2.21 36.44
C LEU A 43 -32.17 1.78 35.52
N LYS A 44 -32.39 0.47 35.32
CA LYS A 44 -33.56 -0.03 34.57
C LYS A 44 -34.89 0.31 35.25
N ARG A 45 -34.93 0.27 36.60
CA ARG A 45 -36.14 0.64 37.36
C ARG A 45 -36.43 2.14 37.32
N SER A 46 -35.39 2.98 37.23
CA SER A 46 -35.54 4.44 37.09
C SER A 46 -35.95 4.88 35.68
N ALA A 47 -35.71 4.06 34.66
CA ALA A 47 -36.09 4.34 33.28
C ALA A 47 -37.56 3.97 32.96
N GLN A 48 -38.21 3.15 33.79
CA GLN A 48 -39.63 2.77 33.62
C GLN A 48 -40.62 3.70 34.35
N GLN A 49 -40.15 4.70 35.10
CA GLN A 49 -41.00 5.63 35.84
C GLN A 49 -41.35 6.99 35.19
N PRO A 50 -40.89 7.40 33.98
CA PRO A 50 -41.32 8.68 33.41
C PRO A 50 -42.47 8.60 32.38
N GLU A 51 -42.97 7.42 32.00
CA GLU A 51 -44.00 7.33 30.94
C GLU A 51 -45.45 7.55 31.40
N ASP A 52 -45.74 7.56 32.71
CA ASP A 52 -47.10 7.76 33.23
C ASP A 52 -47.43 9.21 33.67
N GLU A 53 -46.46 10.14 33.68
CA GLU A 53 -46.70 11.55 34.09
C GLU A 53 -46.67 12.59 32.96
N ALA A 54 -46.32 12.19 31.73
CA ALA A 54 -46.19 13.13 30.59
C ALA A 54 -47.43 13.24 29.68
N ALA A 55 -48.59 12.70 30.10
CA ALA A 55 -49.86 12.79 29.34
C ALA A 55 -50.75 13.98 29.75
N SER A 56 -50.28 14.90 30.61
CA SER A 56 -51.00 16.14 30.90
C SER A 56 -50.11 17.35 30.60
N LEU A 57 -50.70 18.36 29.96
CA LEU A 57 -50.12 19.66 29.58
C LEU A 57 -49.57 19.78 28.15
N ILE A 58 -50.45 19.49 27.18
CA ILE A 58 -50.52 20.27 25.94
C ILE A 58 -51.43 21.48 26.21
N SER A 59 -50.93 22.72 26.04
CA SER A 59 -51.59 23.76 25.23
C SER A 59 -50.99 25.16 25.45
N ARG A 60 -51.03 25.96 24.35
CA ARG A 60 -50.79 27.42 24.21
C ARG A 60 -49.32 27.80 23.97
N SER A 61 -48.94 28.71 23.07
CA SER A 61 -49.62 29.65 22.16
C SER A 61 -48.51 30.24 21.24
N SER A 62 -48.68 30.27 19.91
CA SER A 62 -48.80 31.47 19.04
C SER A 62 -47.63 32.49 19.06
N LYS A 63 -46.89 32.69 17.94
CA LYS A 63 -47.11 33.58 16.77
C LYS A 63 -46.43 34.98 16.90
N ARG A 64 -45.53 35.29 15.93
CA ARG A 64 -45.43 36.54 15.11
C ARG A 64 -44.20 37.50 15.25
N SER A 65 -43.83 38.04 14.07
CA SER A 65 -43.08 39.26 13.64
C SER A 65 -41.56 39.32 13.87
N SER A 66 -40.70 39.50 12.85
CA SER A 66 -40.49 40.60 11.87
C SER A 66 -39.81 41.85 12.45
N ARG A 67 -38.56 42.13 12.03
CA ARG A 67 -38.06 43.42 11.49
C ARG A 67 -36.53 43.44 11.28
N ARG A 68 -36.13 43.90 10.09
CA ARG A 68 -34.86 44.57 9.70
C ARG A 68 -34.90 46.06 10.14
N PRO A 69 -33.81 46.87 10.21
CA PRO A 69 -32.92 47.20 9.08
C PRO A 69 -31.43 47.53 9.35
N ASP A 70 -30.70 47.55 8.22
CA ASP A 70 -29.50 48.28 7.76
C ASP A 70 -28.67 49.18 8.71
N GLU A 71 -27.34 49.13 8.54
CA GLU A 71 -26.53 50.31 8.16
C GLU A 71 -25.11 49.95 7.68
N GLU A 72 -24.65 50.70 6.68
CA GLU A 72 -23.36 50.70 6.00
C GLU A 72 -22.26 51.38 6.83
N VAL A 73 -20.98 50.96 6.69
CA VAL A 73 -19.83 51.89 6.62
C VAL A 73 -18.72 51.29 5.75
N GLN A 74 -18.25 52.13 4.83
CA GLN A 74 -17.18 52.00 3.85
C GLN A 74 -15.90 52.67 4.38
N GLN A 75 -14.71 52.11 4.12
CA GLN A 75 -13.42 52.82 3.82
C GLN A 75 -12.27 51.77 3.84
N ASP A 76 -11.62 51.41 2.73
CA ASP A 76 -10.64 52.11 1.87
C ASP A 76 -9.21 52.17 2.45
N GLY A 77 -8.20 51.80 1.64
CA GLY A 77 -6.79 52.12 1.91
C GLY A 77 -5.73 51.01 1.73
N ASP A 78 -5.20 50.93 0.50
CA ASP A 78 -3.78 50.89 0.11
C ASP A 78 -2.79 49.77 0.54
N ASP A 79 -2.35 49.03 -0.49
CA ASP A 79 -1.05 48.36 -0.70
C ASP A 79 0.11 49.39 -0.84
N PRO A 80 1.39 49.05 -1.11
CA PRO A 80 2.17 47.81 -0.95
C PRO A 80 3.58 48.05 -0.31
N ALA A 81 4.36 46.99 -0.01
CA ALA A 81 5.84 46.98 -0.20
C ALA A 81 6.52 45.64 0.18
N LEU A 82 7.15 45.01 -0.81
CA LEU A 82 8.37 44.19 -0.71
C LEU A 82 9.57 45.11 -0.36
N PRO A 83 10.69 44.66 0.26
CA PRO A 83 11.62 43.70 -0.37
C PRO A 83 12.50 42.84 0.57
N LEU A 84 13.19 41.85 -0.02
CA LEU A 84 14.67 41.83 -0.12
C LEU A 84 15.23 40.39 -0.06
N VAL A 85 15.67 39.94 -1.23
CA VAL A 85 16.56 38.80 -1.44
C VAL A 85 17.95 39.12 -0.87
N LYS A 86 18.51 38.21 -0.06
CA LYS A 86 19.96 38.05 0.07
C LYS A 86 20.35 36.58 0.00
N GLN A 87 20.76 36.19 -1.20
CA GLN A 87 21.67 35.08 -1.45
C GLN A 87 23.00 35.34 -0.73
N GLN A 88 23.45 34.38 0.06
CA GLN A 88 24.88 34.20 0.34
C GLN A 88 25.27 32.74 0.14
N LEU A 89 25.96 32.52 -0.98
CA LEU A 89 26.83 31.38 -1.24
C LEU A 89 28.03 31.44 -0.29
N ALA A 90 28.31 30.34 0.41
CA ALA A 90 29.60 30.12 1.07
C ALA A 90 30.05 28.66 0.90
N VAL A 91 30.78 28.45 -0.19
CA VAL A 91 32.04 27.68 -0.34
C VAL A 91 32.43 26.73 0.80
N ARG A 92 32.46 25.43 0.46
CA ARG A 92 33.20 24.35 1.14
C ARG A 92 34.71 24.66 1.24
N PRO A 93 35.36 24.18 2.32
CA PRO A 93 36.62 23.46 2.13
C PRO A 93 36.56 22.02 2.67
N ARG A 94 36.98 21.08 1.82
CA ARG A 94 37.45 19.74 2.20
C ARG A 94 38.80 19.85 2.90
N ALA A 95 39.01 19.14 4.00
CA ALA A 95 40.31 18.54 4.31
C ALA A 95 40.17 17.30 5.19
N ARG A 96 40.82 16.22 4.75
CA ARG A 96 41.02 14.93 5.42
C ARG A 96 41.84 15.08 6.70
N GLY A 97 41.57 14.25 7.70
CA GLY A 97 42.42 14.07 8.86
C GLY A 97 42.12 12.78 9.63
N ARG A 98 42.54 11.64 9.07
CA ARG A 98 42.56 10.32 9.73
C ARG A 98 43.67 10.30 10.78
N ARG A 99 43.33 10.16 12.07
CA ARG A 99 44.25 9.60 13.08
C ARG A 99 43.49 8.71 14.05
N GLN A 100 43.85 7.43 13.98
CA GLN A 100 43.54 6.40 14.96
C GLN A 100 44.45 6.63 16.17
N THR A 101 43.89 6.64 17.36
CA THR A 101 44.63 6.43 18.61
C THR A 101 43.84 5.45 19.46
N THR A 102 44.39 4.25 19.54
CA THR A 102 44.09 3.18 20.50
C THR A 102 44.40 3.66 21.92
N ALA A 103 43.44 3.53 22.84
CA ALA A 103 43.68 3.65 24.27
C ALA A 103 42.98 2.51 25.02
N VAL A 104 43.79 1.77 25.77
CA VAL A 104 43.48 0.64 26.67
C VAL A 104 42.82 1.18 27.96
N PRO A 105 41.91 0.43 28.62
CA PRO A 105 41.10 0.97 29.72
C PRO A 105 41.84 0.91 31.06
N SER A 106 41.92 2.04 31.76
CA SER A 106 42.37 2.13 33.15
C SER A 106 41.17 2.09 34.11
N LEU A 107 41.12 1.04 34.92
CA LEU A 107 40.23 0.86 36.07
C LEU A 107 40.62 1.83 37.20
N THR A 108 39.67 2.63 37.68
CA THR A 108 39.67 3.19 39.05
C THR A 108 38.23 3.27 39.60
N PRO A 109 38.05 3.26 40.94
CA PRO A 109 36.93 2.61 41.60
C PRO A 109 35.78 3.53 42.00
N ASN A 110 34.58 2.95 41.95
CA ASN A 110 33.37 3.18 42.76
C ASN A 110 33.21 4.55 43.44
N THR A 111 32.44 5.41 42.80
CA THR A 111 31.55 6.35 43.52
C THR A 111 30.12 5.88 43.30
N LEU A 112 29.54 5.23 44.32
CA LEU A 112 28.13 4.86 44.38
C LEU A 112 27.28 6.13 44.51
N THR A 113 26.99 6.78 43.39
CA THR A 113 25.83 7.66 43.27
C THR A 113 24.66 6.84 42.74
N PRO A 114 23.50 6.81 43.39
CA PRO A 114 22.32 6.15 42.86
C PRO A 114 21.77 6.98 41.70
N ARG A 115 22.37 6.84 40.51
CA ARG A 115 21.72 7.17 39.25
C ARG A 115 20.72 6.06 38.94
N VAL A 116 19.58 6.09 39.63
CA VAL A 116 18.36 5.59 38.99
C VAL A 116 18.14 6.52 37.80
N LEU A 117 18.52 6.06 36.61
CA LEU A 117 18.33 6.76 35.36
C LEU A 117 16.82 6.85 35.10
N LEU A 118 16.16 7.88 35.65
CA LEU A 118 14.82 8.26 35.23
C LEU A 118 14.86 8.49 33.70
N GLY A 119 14.13 7.68 32.94
CA GLY A 119 13.97 7.86 31.49
C GLY A 119 14.29 6.66 30.59
N GLN A 120 14.64 5.48 31.12
CA GLN A 120 14.78 4.27 30.28
C GLN A 120 13.48 3.51 30.03
N GLY A 121 12.36 3.91 30.64
CA GLY A 121 11.05 3.38 30.27
C GLY A 121 10.53 4.07 29.01
N ASN A 122 10.01 3.29 28.05
CA ASN A 122 9.16 3.81 26.94
C ASN A 122 7.84 4.43 27.44
N HIS A 123 7.67 4.52 28.76
CA HIS A 123 6.50 5.02 29.45
C HIS A 123 6.87 6.33 30.11
N ASP A 124 6.13 7.38 29.78
CA ASP A 124 6.27 8.67 30.44
C ASP A 124 5.72 8.57 31.86
N PRO A 125 6.58 8.66 32.90
CA PRO A 125 6.13 8.52 34.29
C PRO A 125 5.21 9.67 34.74
N PHE A 126 5.08 10.72 33.95
CA PHE A 126 4.23 11.88 34.23
C PHE A 126 2.94 11.93 33.39
N ASP A 127 2.69 10.91 32.55
CA ASP A 127 1.51 10.82 31.69
C ASP A 127 1.21 12.12 30.91
N THR A 128 2.24 12.75 30.32
CA THR A 128 2.12 14.01 29.56
C THR A 128 1.51 13.83 28.17
N ALA A 129 0.94 12.66 27.90
CA ALA A 129 0.18 12.43 26.67
C ALA A 129 -1.06 13.33 26.64
N SER A 130 -1.47 13.73 25.44
CA SER A 130 -2.70 14.51 25.24
C SER A 130 -3.97 13.75 25.64
N VAL A 131 -3.86 12.43 25.80
CA VAL A 131 -4.89 11.53 26.33
C VAL A 131 -4.28 10.81 27.53
N SER A 132 -4.80 11.08 28.72
CA SER A 132 -4.34 10.48 29.97
C SER A 132 -4.79 9.03 30.15
N GLY A 133 -4.01 8.22 30.86
CA GLY A 133 -4.39 6.89 31.32
C GLY A 133 -4.30 5.79 30.26
N LEU A 134 -3.49 6.00 29.21
CA LEU A 134 -3.28 4.99 28.18
C LEU A 134 -2.58 3.74 28.75
N PRO A 135 -3.07 2.52 28.46
CA PRO A 135 -2.41 1.29 28.86
C PRO A 135 -0.96 1.18 28.33
N PRO A 136 -0.04 0.54 29.07
CA PRO A 136 1.37 0.39 28.67
C PRO A 136 1.57 -0.16 27.26
N PHE A 137 0.76 -1.14 26.85
CA PHE A 137 0.88 -1.76 25.52
C PHE A 137 0.66 -0.76 24.37
N ILE A 138 -0.09 0.33 24.61
CA ILE A 138 -0.31 1.38 23.60
C ILE A 138 1.00 2.13 23.31
N TYR A 139 1.78 2.42 24.35
CA TYR A 139 3.09 3.06 24.19
C TYR A 139 4.06 2.17 23.40
N ASP A 140 4.02 0.85 23.63
CA ASP A 140 4.85 -0.10 22.90
C ASP A 140 4.51 -0.17 21.40
N ILE A 141 3.21 -0.24 21.06
CA ILE A 141 2.80 -0.25 19.63
C ILE A 141 3.12 1.06 18.93
N LEU A 142 2.96 2.21 19.61
CA LEU A 142 3.30 3.53 19.05
C LEU A 142 4.81 3.64 18.81
N ASN A 143 5.62 3.27 19.80
CA ASN A 143 7.08 3.31 19.67
C ASN A 143 7.57 2.41 18.52
N HIS A 144 7.04 1.20 18.40
CA HIS A 144 7.34 0.32 17.28
C HIS A 144 6.92 0.95 15.93
N SER A 145 5.72 1.51 15.86
CA SER A 145 5.22 2.15 14.63
C SER A 145 6.10 3.34 14.20
N TYR A 146 6.54 4.17 15.14
CA TYR A 146 7.36 5.35 14.87
C TYR A 146 8.77 5.00 14.42
N ARG A 147 9.37 3.96 14.99
CA ARG A 147 10.75 3.57 14.69
C ARG A 147 10.89 2.68 13.46
N PHE A 148 9.90 1.82 13.20
CA PHE A 148 10.07 0.76 12.21
C PHE A 148 9.05 0.81 11.07
N VAL A 149 7.80 1.19 11.33
CA VAL A 149 6.76 1.12 10.28
C VAL A 149 6.79 2.38 9.41
N TRP A 150 6.55 3.54 10.00
CA TRP A 150 6.38 4.78 9.26
C TRP A 150 7.64 5.26 8.53
N PRO A 151 8.86 5.16 9.09
CA PRO A 151 10.07 5.48 8.34
C PRO A 151 10.19 4.67 7.05
N ILE A 152 9.81 3.39 7.07
CA ILE A 152 9.82 2.54 5.86
C ILE A 152 8.72 2.94 4.89
N VAL A 153 7.48 3.20 5.35
CA VAL A 153 6.38 3.69 4.50
C VAL A 153 6.75 4.97 3.76
N LEU A 154 7.49 5.86 4.41
CA LEU A 154 7.99 7.11 3.85
C LEU A 154 9.34 6.97 3.11
N ASN A 155 9.93 5.78 3.09
CA ASN A 155 11.29 5.52 2.60
C ASN A 155 12.33 6.52 3.12
N ARG A 156 12.26 6.86 4.41
CA ARG A 156 13.24 7.71 5.07
C ARG A 156 14.56 6.96 5.29
N ASP A 157 15.66 7.70 5.30
CA ASP A 157 16.96 7.14 5.69
C ASP A 157 16.83 6.61 7.14
N PRO A 158 17.33 5.39 7.45
CA PRO A 158 17.37 4.88 8.82
C PRO A 158 17.94 5.88 9.85
N LYS A 159 18.85 6.77 9.44
CA LYS A 159 19.43 7.83 10.30
C LYS A 159 18.41 8.87 10.74
N ASP A 160 17.36 9.09 9.95
CA ASP A 160 16.32 10.07 10.23
C ASP A 160 15.16 9.47 11.04
N ALA A 161 15.16 8.14 11.26
CA ALA A 161 14.06 7.44 11.93
C ALA A 161 13.87 7.93 13.38
N GLU A 162 14.94 8.26 14.09
CA GLU A 162 14.86 8.77 15.46
C GLU A 162 14.27 10.18 15.51
N GLN A 163 14.72 11.08 14.62
CA GLN A 163 14.15 12.42 14.50
C GLN A 163 12.66 12.36 14.13
N TYR A 164 12.31 11.45 13.22
CA TYR A 164 10.93 11.22 12.83
C TYR A 164 10.07 10.72 14.00
N ALA A 165 10.59 9.80 14.81
CA ALA A 165 9.89 9.33 16.00
C ALA A 165 9.63 10.46 17.00
N VAL A 166 10.62 11.32 17.25
CA VAL A 166 10.46 12.51 18.11
C VAL A 166 9.39 13.46 17.56
N MET A 167 9.42 13.75 16.27
CA MET A 167 8.43 14.60 15.60
C MET A 167 7.00 14.03 15.74
N ARG A 168 6.82 12.72 15.52
CA ARG A 168 5.52 12.05 15.66
C ARG A 168 5.03 12.05 17.09
N SER A 169 5.89 11.75 18.05
CA SER A 169 5.58 11.82 19.49
C SER A 169 5.16 13.23 19.90
N ARG A 170 5.83 14.27 19.39
CA ARG A 170 5.47 15.67 19.65
C ARG A 170 4.08 16.00 19.07
N SER A 171 3.83 15.65 17.82
CA SER A 171 2.53 15.86 17.16
C SER A 171 1.38 15.18 17.94
N ALA A 172 1.63 13.99 18.48
CA ALA A 172 0.68 13.26 19.32
C ALA A 172 0.33 14.01 20.62
N ARG A 173 1.33 14.66 21.25
CA ARG A 173 1.12 15.48 22.46
C ARG A 173 0.39 16.78 22.16
N GLU A 174 0.65 17.38 21.00
CA GLU A 174 0.03 18.65 20.61
C GLU A 174 -1.41 18.49 20.12
N ASN A 175 -1.76 17.35 19.52
CA ASN A 175 -3.06 17.13 18.88
C ASN A 175 -3.71 15.80 19.35
N PRO A 176 -4.71 15.83 20.26
CA PRO A 176 -5.34 14.62 20.80
C PRO A 176 -5.95 13.69 19.73
N PHE A 177 -6.60 14.27 18.72
CA PHE A 177 -7.22 13.48 17.64
C PHE A 177 -6.18 12.81 16.73
N VAL A 178 -5.00 13.42 16.56
CA VAL A 178 -3.87 12.80 15.85
C VAL A 178 -3.30 11.65 16.65
N LEU A 179 -3.19 11.77 17.98
CA LEU A 179 -2.77 10.65 18.84
C LEU A 179 -3.73 9.46 18.70
N HIS A 180 -5.04 9.70 18.72
CA HIS A 180 -6.03 8.64 18.46
C HIS A 180 -5.83 7.97 17.09
N ALA A 181 -5.63 8.76 16.03
CA ALA A 181 -5.35 8.22 14.70
C ALA A 181 -4.05 7.40 14.65
N GLN A 182 -2.99 7.86 15.33
CA GLN A 182 -1.72 7.15 15.43
C GLN A 182 -1.86 5.82 16.18
N ILE A 183 -2.64 5.78 17.27
CA ILE A 183 -2.90 4.53 18.01
C ILE A 183 -3.66 3.53 17.13
N ALA A 184 -4.70 3.99 16.43
CA ALA A 184 -5.48 3.13 15.53
C ALA A 184 -4.59 2.53 14.43
N SER A 185 -3.78 3.37 13.77
CA SER A 185 -2.84 2.93 12.74
C SER A 185 -1.77 1.98 13.29
N ALA A 186 -1.14 2.31 14.43
CA ALA A 186 -0.11 1.48 15.05
C ALA A 186 -0.67 0.12 15.50
N GLY A 187 -1.87 0.11 16.07
CA GLY A 187 -2.57 -1.11 16.47
C GLY A 187 -2.91 -1.98 15.26
N GLY A 188 -3.37 -1.39 14.16
CA GLY A 188 -3.61 -2.11 12.89
C GLY A 188 -2.36 -2.82 12.38
N HIS A 189 -1.23 -2.12 12.30
CA HIS A 189 0.05 -2.73 11.92
C HIS A 189 0.47 -3.85 12.90
N ARG A 190 0.24 -3.66 14.20
CA ARG A 190 0.53 -4.70 15.20
C ARG A 190 -0.33 -5.95 14.99
N LEU A 191 -1.62 -5.81 14.70
CA LEU A 191 -2.52 -6.93 14.41
C LEU A 191 -2.10 -7.74 13.18
N ARG A 192 -1.53 -7.09 12.17
CA ARG A 192 -0.97 -7.74 10.99
C ARG A 192 0.25 -8.60 11.35
N LEU A 193 1.12 -8.08 12.21
CA LEU A 193 2.37 -8.75 12.62
C LEU A 193 2.16 -9.86 13.67
N LEU A 194 1.08 -9.79 14.44
CA LEU A 194 0.77 -10.82 15.43
C LEU A 194 0.19 -12.08 14.77
N PRO A 195 0.55 -13.30 15.25
CA PRO A 195 -0.09 -14.55 14.82
C PRO A 195 -1.60 -14.54 15.07
N ALA A 196 -2.39 -15.31 14.31
CA ALA A 196 -3.86 -15.34 14.43
C ALA A 196 -4.37 -15.78 15.81
N GLY A 197 -3.64 -16.67 16.51
CA GLY A 197 -4.00 -17.19 17.83
C GLY A 197 -3.52 -16.36 19.03
N ASP A 198 -2.90 -15.20 18.81
CA ASP A 198 -2.34 -14.41 19.90
C ASP A 198 -3.45 -13.80 20.79
N PRO A 199 -3.42 -14.00 22.13
CA PRO A 199 -4.47 -13.54 23.03
C PRO A 199 -4.61 -12.01 23.07
N SER A 200 -3.56 -11.27 22.74
CA SER A 200 -3.57 -9.79 22.74
C SER A 200 -4.33 -9.19 21.56
N ARG A 201 -4.63 -9.97 20.51
CA ARG A 201 -5.32 -9.46 19.31
C ARG A 201 -6.66 -8.84 19.60
N SER A 202 -7.49 -9.50 20.42
CA SER A 202 -8.84 -9.00 20.73
C SER A 202 -8.77 -7.61 21.39
N LEU A 203 -7.84 -7.47 22.35
CA LEU A 203 -7.61 -6.20 23.04
C LEU A 203 -7.11 -5.11 22.09
N ILE A 204 -6.14 -5.43 21.23
CA ILE A 204 -5.60 -4.46 20.26
C ILE A 204 -6.68 -4.07 19.24
N ALA A 205 -7.49 -5.02 18.75
CA ALA A 205 -8.59 -4.74 17.82
C ALA A 205 -9.67 -3.83 18.43
N GLN A 206 -9.98 -4.00 19.72
CA GLN A 206 -10.86 -3.11 20.46
C GLN A 206 -10.26 -1.70 20.57
N ALA A 207 -8.97 -1.59 20.91
CA ALA A 207 -8.27 -0.32 20.97
C ALA A 207 -8.24 0.39 19.61
N VAL A 208 -7.96 -0.33 18.52
CA VAL A 208 -7.99 0.20 17.15
C VAL A 208 -9.36 0.77 16.82
N SER A 209 -10.42 -0.02 17.01
CA SER A 209 -11.80 0.42 16.73
C SER A 209 -12.21 1.65 17.56
N TYR A 210 -11.84 1.68 18.84
CA TYR A 210 -12.14 2.81 19.73
C TYR A 210 -11.44 4.09 19.28
N HIS A 211 -10.13 4.00 19.03
CA HIS A 211 -9.32 5.16 18.69
C HIS A 211 -9.56 5.65 17.26
N GLU A 212 -9.87 4.77 16.31
CA GLU A 212 -10.30 5.15 14.96
C GLU A 212 -11.57 5.99 15.02
N ARG A 213 -12.58 5.51 15.75
CA ARG A 213 -13.84 6.23 15.93
C ARG A 213 -13.64 7.58 16.61
N LYS A 214 -12.86 7.63 17.71
CA LYS A 214 -12.56 8.89 18.41
C LYS A 214 -11.84 9.90 17.53
N ALA A 215 -10.90 9.47 16.70
CA ALA A 215 -10.21 10.34 15.75
C ALA A 215 -11.19 10.93 14.72
N LEU A 216 -12.05 10.09 14.12
CA LEU A 216 -13.03 10.51 13.12
C LEU A 216 -14.10 11.44 13.69
N GLU A 217 -14.63 11.14 14.89
CA GLU A 217 -15.57 12.02 15.61
C GLU A 217 -14.95 13.40 15.84
N ALA A 218 -13.72 13.45 16.35
CA ALA A 218 -13.03 14.71 16.60
C ALA A 218 -12.75 15.51 15.32
N VAL A 219 -12.33 14.84 14.23
CA VAL A 219 -12.13 15.51 12.94
C VAL A 219 -13.44 16.09 12.42
N ALA A 220 -14.54 15.33 12.47
CA ALA A 220 -15.85 15.82 12.03
C ALA A 220 -16.31 17.04 12.83
N GLU A 221 -16.12 17.03 14.15
CA GLU A 221 -16.44 18.19 14.99
C GLU A 221 -15.59 19.42 14.65
N ILE A 222 -14.29 19.24 14.42
CA ILE A 222 -13.38 20.33 14.07
C ILE A 222 -13.79 20.97 12.74
N LEU A 223 -14.11 20.16 11.74
CA LEU A 223 -14.54 20.62 10.42
C LEU A 223 -15.87 21.38 10.46
N GLN A 224 -16.78 21.01 11.36
CA GLN A 224 -18.06 21.71 11.53
C GLN A 224 -17.90 23.05 12.27
N LYS A 225 -17.02 23.10 13.27
CA LYS A 225 -16.92 24.23 14.21
C LYS A 225 -15.91 25.30 13.80
N ASN A 226 -14.92 24.96 12.96
CA ASN A 226 -13.80 25.85 12.65
C ASN A 226 -13.72 26.15 11.15
N PRO A 227 -13.89 27.41 10.72
CA PRO A 227 -13.78 27.78 9.31
C PRO A 227 -12.34 27.72 8.77
N GLY A 228 -11.34 27.80 9.65
CA GLY A 228 -9.91 27.60 9.33
C GLY A 228 -9.32 26.48 10.16
N PRO A 229 -9.69 25.21 9.89
CA PRO A 229 -9.25 24.10 10.73
C PRO A 229 -7.76 23.79 10.50
N PRO A 230 -7.09 23.09 11.43
CA PRO A 230 -5.69 22.70 11.30
C PRO A 230 -5.52 21.60 10.23
N TRP A 231 -5.52 22.01 8.96
CA TRP A 231 -5.58 21.11 7.80
C TRP A 231 -4.47 20.08 7.78
N GLU A 232 -3.23 20.45 8.11
CA GLU A 232 -2.11 19.51 8.12
C GLU A 232 -2.32 18.37 9.14
N SER A 233 -2.80 18.69 10.34
CA SER A 233 -3.11 17.70 11.38
C SER A 233 -4.32 16.83 10.99
N ILE A 234 -5.35 17.42 10.36
CA ILE A 234 -6.52 16.70 9.87
C ILE A 234 -6.12 15.71 8.78
N VAL A 235 -5.37 16.17 7.78
CA VAL A 235 -4.87 15.34 6.69
C VAL A 235 -4.00 14.20 7.25
N ALA A 236 -3.08 14.50 8.17
CA ALA A 236 -2.26 13.48 8.82
C ALA A 236 -3.12 12.44 9.55
N ALA A 237 -4.11 12.88 10.34
CA ALA A 237 -5.02 11.98 11.05
C ALA A 237 -5.83 11.10 10.09
N LEU A 238 -6.39 11.71 9.03
CA LEU A 238 -7.21 11.02 8.05
C LEU A 238 -6.42 10.01 7.21
N ILE A 239 -5.15 10.29 6.85
CA ILE A 239 -4.26 9.31 6.20
C ILE A 239 -4.11 8.06 7.08
N LEU A 240 -3.86 8.27 8.38
CA LEU A 240 -3.60 7.20 9.34
C LEU A 240 -4.80 6.26 9.55
N VAL A 241 -6.01 6.81 9.56
CA VAL A 241 -7.24 6.03 9.79
C VAL A 241 -7.88 5.51 8.52
N THR A 242 -7.63 6.12 7.35
CA THR A 242 -8.28 5.73 6.10
C THR A 242 -7.61 4.53 5.44
N TRP A 243 -6.30 4.36 5.61
CA TRP A 243 -5.54 3.21 5.11
C TRP A 243 -4.98 2.36 6.25
N PRO A 244 -5.81 1.52 6.88
CA PRO A 244 -5.34 0.58 7.88
C PRO A 244 -4.44 -0.50 7.25
N ALA A 245 -3.63 -1.14 8.08
CA ALA A 245 -2.93 -2.35 7.68
C ALA A 245 -3.93 -3.47 7.32
N GLY A 246 -3.46 -4.44 6.55
CA GLY A 246 -4.23 -5.62 6.20
C GLY A 246 -4.28 -6.70 7.31
N THR A 247 -4.85 -7.86 7.00
CA THR A 247 -5.06 -8.96 7.97
C THR A 247 -3.85 -9.88 8.05
N HIS A 248 -3.69 -10.68 9.12
CA HIS A 248 -2.53 -11.57 9.27
C HIS A 248 -2.42 -12.66 8.18
N GLU A 249 -3.55 -13.08 7.60
CA GLU A 249 -3.60 -14.22 6.68
C GLU A 249 -3.13 -13.81 5.28
N GLU A 250 -1.95 -14.28 4.90
CA GLU A 250 -1.52 -14.28 3.50
C GLU A 250 -0.90 -15.63 3.18
N GLY A 251 -1.35 -16.24 2.08
CA GLY A 251 -0.72 -17.44 1.55
C GLY A 251 0.69 -17.15 1.05
N PRO A 252 1.57 -18.16 0.97
CA PRO A 252 2.86 -17.96 0.33
C PRO A 252 2.67 -17.46 -1.11
N SER A 253 3.52 -16.53 -1.54
CA SER A 253 3.51 -16.11 -2.94
C SER A 253 3.86 -17.31 -3.83
N LYS A 254 3.15 -17.42 -4.95
CA LYS A 254 3.42 -18.43 -5.98
C LYS A 254 4.64 -18.05 -6.83
N TYR A 255 5.18 -16.86 -6.63
CA TYR A 255 6.27 -16.27 -7.40
C TYR A 255 7.44 -15.88 -6.47
N PRO A 256 8.68 -15.87 -6.97
CA PRO A 256 9.78 -15.19 -6.30
C PRO A 256 9.39 -13.73 -5.99
N VAL A 257 9.70 -13.29 -4.78
CA VAL A 257 9.19 -12.00 -4.29
C VAL A 257 10.13 -10.87 -4.73
N SER A 258 9.60 -9.96 -5.55
CA SER A 258 10.27 -8.69 -5.87
C SER A 258 10.58 -7.90 -4.59
N PRO A 259 11.75 -7.23 -4.49
CA PRO A 259 12.05 -6.37 -3.34
C PRO A 259 11.02 -5.24 -3.17
N MET A 260 10.30 -4.89 -4.24
CA MET A 260 9.23 -3.88 -4.21
C MET A 260 8.03 -4.29 -3.34
N ALA A 261 7.84 -5.58 -3.05
CA ALA A 261 6.80 -6.04 -2.11
C ALA A 261 7.04 -5.53 -0.68
N ARG A 262 8.31 -5.32 -0.31
CA ARG A 262 8.69 -4.75 1.00
C ARG A 262 8.89 -3.24 0.96
N GLY A 263 9.09 -2.66 -0.23
CA GLY A 263 9.18 -1.20 -0.41
C GLY A 263 7.90 -0.49 0.06
N GLN A 264 8.06 0.56 0.86
CA GLN A 264 6.96 1.26 1.57
C GLN A 264 6.04 0.36 2.41
N ASN A 265 6.53 -0.80 2.85
CA ASN A 265 5.71 -1.80 3.54
C ASN A 265 4.46 -2.24 2.76
N LEU A 266 4.51 -2.32 1.43
CA LEU A 266 3.37 -2.74 0.61
C LEU A 266 2.75 -4.07 1.09
N HIS A 267 3.57 -5.04 1.48
CA HIS A 267 3.15 -6.31 2.09
C HIS A 267 2.32 -6.19 3.39
N LEU A 268 2.38 -5.07 4.11
CA LEU A 268 1.54 -4.83 5.29
C LEU A 268 0.14 -4.35 4.91
N PHE A 269 -0.02 -3.76 3.72
CA PHE A 269 -1.28 -3.19 3.24
C PHE A 269 -1.99 -4.07 2.20
N ASN A 270 -1.27 -4.99 1.56
CA ASN A 270 -1.75 -5.77 0.41
C ASN A 270 -3.18 -6.32 0.58
N ASN A 271 -3.50 -6.96 1.70
CA ASN A 271 -4.78 -7.59 1.99
C ASN A 271 -5.71 -6.72 2.87
N MET A 272 -5.54 -5.39 2.85
CA MET A 272 -6.48 -4.44 3.45
C MET A 272 -7.92 -4.69 2.98
N ILE A 273 -8.88 -4.78 3.89
CA ILE A 273 -10.27 -5.07 3.50
C ILE A 273 -10.93 -3.78 2.97
N LEU A 274 -11.27 -3.77 1.68
CA LEU A 274 -12.00 -2.68 1.02
C LEU A 274 -13.50 -2.90 1.12
N THR A 275 -14.09 -2.67 2.29
CA THR A 275 -15.54 -2.70 2.47
C THR A 275 -16.22 -1.48 1.79
N PRO A 276 -17.52 -1.55 1.45
CA PRO A 276 -18.24 -0.39 0.93
C PRO A 276 -18.12 0.86 1.83
N GLY A 277 -18.16 0.66 3.16
CA GLY A 277 -17.96 1.74 4.12
C GLY A 277 -16.55 2.35 4.06
N ARG A 278 -15.52 1.53 3.86
CA ARG A 278 -14.14 2.00 3.70
C ARG A 278 -13.95 2.79 2.41
N ILE A 279 -14.54 2.33 1.30
CA ILE A 279 -14.53 3.05 0.02
C ILE A 279 -15.21 4.41 0.17
N GLN A 280 -16.37 4.47 0.86
CA GLN A 280 -17.03 5.74 1.15
C GLN A 280 -16.18 6.67 2.02
N GLN A 281 -15.44 6.14 3.00
CA GLN A 281 -14.52 6.94 3.81
C GLN A 281 -13.37 7.50 2.97
N ILE A 282 -12.78 6.71 2.07
CA ILE A 282 -11.76 7.16 1.11
C ILE A 282 -12.33 8.29 0.25
N GLN A 283 -13.52 8.11 -0.33
CA GLN A 283 -14.18 9.14 -1.14
C GLN A 283 -14.42 10.42 -0.35
N ARG A 284 -14.94 10.33 0.88
CA ARG A 284 -15.15 11.50 1.75
C ARG A 284 -13.84 12.22 2.05
N PHE A 285 -12.76 11.49 2.28
CA PHE A 285 -11.47 12.11 2.50
C PHE A 285 -11.01 12.89 1.26
N TYR A 286 -11.20 12.35 0.05
CA TYR A 286 -10.87 13.10 -1.15
C TYR A 286 -11.70 14.38 -1.32
N HIS A 287 -12.98 14.38 -0.98
CA HIS A 287 -13.80 15.60 -0.99
C HIS A 287 -13.29 16.64 0.01
N ILE A 288 -12.72 16.22 1.14
CA ILE A 288 -12.09 17.13 2.12
C ILE A 288 -10.83 17.79 1.55
N LEU A 289 -10.15 17.15 0.59
CA LEU A 289 -8.95 17.71 -0.06
C LEU A 289 -9.30 18.69 -1.18
N GLU A 290 -10.50 18.65 -1.76
CA GLU A 290 -10.88 19.52 -2.87
C GLU A 290 -10.70 21.02 -2.56
N PRO A 291 -11.15 21.56 -1.41
CA PRO A 291 -10.96 22.98 -1.09
C PRO A 291 -9.49 23.38 -0.90
N LEU A 292 -8.60 22.41 -0.66
CA LEU A 292 -7.16 22.65 -0.54
C LEU A 292 -6.48 22.75 -1.91
N GLY A 293 -7.18 22.45 -3.01
CA GLY A 293 -6.58 22.29 -4.34
C GLY A 293 -6.18 20.84 -4.64
N GLY A 294 -6.85 19.88 -3.99
CA GLY A 294 -6.58 18.45 -4.16
C GLY A 294 -5.21 18.06 -3.61
N LEU A 295 -4.53 17.13 -4.30
CA LEU A 295 -3.18 16.72 -3.90
C LEU A 295 -2.15 17.85 -4.03
N GLU A 296 -2.24 18.70 -5.05
CA GLU A 296 -1.30 19.82 -5.25
C GLU A 296 -1.27 20.81 -4.08
N GLY A 297 -2.44 20.97 -3.45
CA GLY A 297 -2.68 21.76 -2.26
C GLY A 297 -1.91 21.36 -1.02
N LEU A 298 -1.39 20.14 -0.98
CA LEU A 298 -0.68 19.62 0.18
C LEU A 298 0.71 20.27 0.31
N SER A 299 0.97 20.85 1.48
CA SER A 299 2.25 21.47 1.84
C SER A 299 3.40 20.45 1.92
N THR A 300 3.12 19.26 2.43
CA THR A 300 4.14 18.27 2.81
C THR A 300 4.36 17.24 1.72
N LEU A 301 5.61 17.10 1.25
CA LEU A 301 6.01 16.10 0.26
C LEU A 301 5.73 14.66 0.73
N ASP A 302 5.89 14.37 2.02
CA ASP A 302 5.58 13.06 2.59
C ASP A 302 4.10 12.70 2.45
N HIS A 303 3.20 13.66 2.66
CA HIS A 303 1.77 13.44 2.47
C HIS A 303 1.47 13.14 1.00
N LEU A 304 2.01 13.94 0.08
CA LEU A 304 1.91 13.69 -1.36
C LEU A 304 2.34 12.28 -1.74
N GLN A 305 3.51 11.83 -1.27
CA GLN A 305 4.04 10.51 -1.57
C GLN A 305 3.15 9.38 -1.02
N VAL A 306 2.66 9.52 0.22
CA VAL A 306 1.78 8.53 0.83
C VAL A 306 0.43 8.47 0.12
N PHE A 307 -0.14 9.62 -0.25
CA PHE A 307 -1.39 9.65 -1.00
C PHE A 307 -1.27 9.07 -2.38
N SER A 308 -0.24 9.44 -3.14
CA SER A 308 -0.04 8.87 -4.48
C SER A 308 0.18 7.36 -4.42
N PHE A 309 0.87 6.87 -3.40
CA PHE A 309 0.98 5.43 -3.11
C PHE A 309 -0.39 4.80 -2.81
N ALA A 310 -1.15 5.43 -1.92
CA ALA A 310 -2.43 4.93 -1.45
C ALA A 310 -3.52 4.92 -2.53
N ASP A 311 -3.54 5.95 -3.38
CA ASP A 311 -4.45 6.05 -4.53
C ASP A 311 -4.10 4.99 -5.57
N ALA A 312 -2.82 4.88 -5.95
CA ALA A 312 -2.35 3.82 -6.85
C ALA A 312 -2.70 2.43 -6.32
N PHE A 313 -2.55 2.19 -5.02
CA PHE A 313 -2.92 0.93 -4.37
C PHE A 313 -4.42 0.63 -4.52
N VAL A 314 -5.30 1.57 -4.17
CA VAL A 314 -6.76 1.38 -4.24
C VAL A 314 -7.20 1.19 -5.68
N SER A 315 -6.70 2.01 -6.61
CA SER A 315 -6.97 1.91 -8.04
C SER A 315 -6.58 0.56 -8.63
N SER A 316 -5.39 0.06 -8.28
CA SER A 316 -4.91 -1.26 -8.71
C SER A 316 -5.82 -2.38 -8.23
N ARG A 317 -6.29 -2.28 -6.98
CA ARG A 317 -7.14 -3.29 -6.36
C ARG A 317 -8.56 -3.33 -6.89
N LEU A 318 -9.10 -2.18 -7.26
CA LEU A 318 -10.47 -2.06 -7.76
C LEU A 318 -10.53 -2.15 -9.29
N GLY A 319 -9.38 -2.10 -9.98
CA GLY A 319 -9.33 -2.02 -11.44
C GLY A 319 -9.90 -0.71 -11.97
N VAL A 320 -9.75 0.39 -11.23
CA VAL A 320 -10.29 1.71 -11.57
C VAL A 320 -9.17 2.74 -11.73
N ARG A 321 -9.50 3.86 -12.37
CA ARG A 321 -8.61 5.00 -12.51
C ARG A 321 -8.26 5.63 -11.15
N PRO A 322 -7.04 6.13 -10.93
CA PRO A 322 -6.70 7.01 -9.81
C PRO A 322 -7.63 8.23 -9.77
N LEU A 323 -8.05 8.62 -8.57
CA LEU A 323 -9.01 9.71 -8.40
C LEU A 323 -8.38 11.06 -8.75
N TRP A 324 -7.07 11.20 -8.50
CA TRP A 324 -6.33 12.42 -8.78
C TRP A 324 -5.27 12.20 -9.86
N PRO A 325 -4.91 13.24 -10.63
CA PRO A 325 -3.75 13.17 -11.49
C PRO A 325 -2.47 13.01 -10.67
N TRP A 326 -1.43 12.51 -11.32
CA TRP A 326 -0.11 12.40 -10.69
C TRP A 326 0.42 13.79 -10.30
N PRO A 327 0.90 14.02 -9.08
CA PRO A 327 1.28 15.35 -8.64
C PRO A 327 2.48 15.95 -9.40
N ASN A 328 2.40 17.23 -9.76
CA ASN A 328 3.44 18.07 -10.39
C ASN A 328 4.78 17.98 -9.65
N LYS A 329 4.74 18.10 -8.32
CA LYS A 329 5.92 17.97 -7.45
C LYS A 329 6.62 16.59 -7.55
N LEU A 330 5.92 15.57 -8.07
CA LEU A 330 6.41 14.20 -8.24
C LEU A 330 6.68 13.83 -9.71
N HIS A 331 6.58 14.75 -10.67
CA HIS A 331 6.76 14.43 -12.10
C HIS A 331 8.16 13.94 -12.45
N HIS A 332 9.18 14.31 -11.68
CA HIS A 332 10.54 13.78 -11.83
C HIS A 332 10.61 12.24 -11.76
N ALA A 333 9.62 11.57 -11.14
CA ALA A 333 9.52 10.12 -11.13
C ALA A 333 9.12 9.50 -12.47
N LEU A 334 8.55 10.29 -13.40
CA LEU A 334 8.19 9.85 -14.75
C LEU A 334 9.40 9.78 -15.70
N ASP A 335 10.44 10.54 -15.38
CA ASP A 335 11.73 10.53 -16.08
C ASP A 335 12.80 9.76 -15.29
N ALA A 336 12.37 8.93 -14.33
CA ALA A 336 13.27 8.21 -13.45
C ALA A 336 14.18 7.27 -14.24
N PHE A 337 15.46 7.27 -13.87
CA PHE A 337 16.48 6.33 -14.36
C PHE A 337 16.87 6.51 -15.84
N ASP A 338 16.63 7.68 -16.42
CA ASP A 338 17.13 8.03 -17.76
C ASP A 338 18.67 8.08 -17.81
N ASP A 339 19.32 8.38 -16.68
CA ASP A 339 20.76 8.46 -16.48
C ASP A 339 21.33 7.27 -15.68
N LEU A 340 20.60 6.16 -15.60
CA LEU A 340 20.97 4.99 -14.80
C LEU A 340 22.33 4.41 -15.22
N VAL A 341 23.24 4.28 -14.26
CA VAL A 341 24.55 3.66 -14.49
C VAL A 341 24.42 2.14 -14.46
N LEU A 342 24.46 1.55 -15.66
CA LEU A 342 24.30 0.12 -15.88
C LEU A 342 25.62 -0.64 -15.69
N ASP A 343 25.56 -1.79 -15.03
CA ASP A 343 26.64 -2.78 -15.07
C ASP A 343 26.56 -3.61 -16.38
N PRO A 344 27.57 -4.44 -16.72
CA PRO A 344 27.57 -5.15 -18.00
C PRO A 344 26.31 -6.03 -18.23
N ARG A 345 25.77 -6.64 -17.17
CA ARG A 345 24.56 -7.47 -17.25
C ARG A 345 23.32 -6.62 -17.52
N ALA A 346 23.10 -5.56 -16.74
CA ALA A 346 21.98 -4.65 -16.94
C ALA A 346 22.09 -3.92 -18.29
N PHE A 347 23.31 -3.63 -18.75
CA PHE A 347 23.56 -3.07 -20.08
C PHE A 347 23.09 -4.03 -21.18
N GLN A 348 23.49 -5.31 -21.14
CA GLN A 348 23.02 -6.30 -22.12
C GLN A 348 21.50 -6.41 -22.15
N LEU A 349 20.86 -6.46 -20.98
CA LEU A 349 19.40 -6.50 -20.88
C LEU A 349 18.75 -5.21 -21.42
N SER A 350 19.34 -4.04 -21.13
CA SER A 350 18.85 -2.75 -21.65
C SER A 350 18.95 -2.62 -23.17
N LEU A 351 19.87 -3.34 -23.81
CA LEU A 351 19.97 -3.34 -25.25
C LEU A 351 18.74 -3.98 -25.88
N VAL A 352 18.15 -5.00 -25.26
CA VAL A 352 17.06 -5.80 -25.85
C VAL A 352 15.68 -5.43 -25.30
N MET A 353 15.57 -5.14 -24.01
CA MET A 353 14.30 -4.91 -23.33
C MET A 353 13.58 -3.68 -23.90
N GLY A 354 12.30 -3.84 -24.23
CA GLY A 354 11.43 -2.80 -24.77
C GLY A 354 11.39 -2.72 -26.30
N ARG A 355 12.30 -3.40 -27.02
CA ARG A 355 12.29 -3.43 -28.50
C ARG A 355 11.04 -4.09 -29.08
N GLY A 356 10.47 -5.06 -28.36
CA GLY A 356 9.27 -5.79 -28.78
C GLY A 356 8.02 -4.91 -28.87
N PHE A 357 8.02 -3.72 -28.23
CA PHE A 357 6.87 -2.81 -28.25
C PHE A 357 6.85 -1.86 -29.46
N SER A 358 7.62 -2.14 -30.52
CA SER A 358 7.71 -1.25 -31.69
C SER A 358 6.39 -1.10 -32.46
N CYS A 359 5.50 -2.10 -32.40
CA CYS A 359 4.18 -2.07 -33.02
C CYS A 359 3.12 -1.30 -32.20
N VAL A 360 3.42 -0.92 -30.94
CA VAL A 360 2.49 -0.14 -30.12
C VAL A 360 2.45 1.30 -30.62
N LYS A 361 1.31 1.70 -31.20
CA LYS A 361 1.09 3.04 -31.77
C LYS A 361 0.81 4.11 -30.71
N ASP A 362 0.14 3.76 -29.62
CA ASP A 362 -0.18 4.72 -28.56
C ASP A 362 1.09 5.23 -27.87
N ALA A 363 1.37 6.52 -28.03
CA ALA A 363 2.60 7.12 -27.55
C ALA A 363 2.68 7.17 -26.01
N ARG A 364 1.53 7.25 -25.32
CA ARG A 364 1.48 7.32 -23.85
C ARG A 364 1.81 5.97 -23.24
N LEU A 365 1.18 4.90 -23.72
CA LEU A 365 1.46 3.52 -23.35
C LEU A 365 2.91 3.16 -23.68
N ARG A 366 3.40 3.51 -24.87
CA ARG A 366 4.80 3.24 -25.24
C ARG A 366 5.80 3.92 -24.31
N ARG A 367 5.59 5.21 -23.96
CA ARG A 367 6.46 5.90 -22.98
C ARG A 367 6.43 5.20 -21.61
N LEU A 368 5.25 4.77 -21.18
CA LEU A 368 5.07 4.09 -19.91
C LEU A 368 5.72 2.71 -19.87
N LEU A 369 5.65 1.94 -20.96
CA LEU A 369 6.36 0.67 -21.11
C LEU A 369 7.87 0.87 -21.01
N MET A 370 8.42 1.94 -21.60
CA MET A 370 9.84 2.26 -21.47
C MET A 370 10.23 2.65 -20.04
N LEU A 371 9.40 3.44 -19.34
CA LEU A 371 9.59 3.74 -17.93
C LEU A 371 9.56 2.45 -17.07
N ALA A 372 8.65 1.53 -17.36
CA ALA A 372 8.59 0.23 -16.71
C ALA A 372 9.87 -0.60 -16.98
N CYS A 373 10.41 -0.59 -18.20
CA CYS A 373 11.67 -1.26 -18.53
C CYS A 373 12.84 -0.69 -17.70
N ARG A 374 12.98 0.64 -17.63
CA ARG A 374 14.02 1.31 -16.83
C ARG A 374 13.86 1.02 -15.34
N THR A 375 12.63 1.01 -14.85
CA THR A 375 12.30 0.67 -13.46
C THR A 375 12.68 -0.77 -13.15
N THR A 376 12.41 -1.72 -14.05
CA THR A 376 12.84 -3.12 -13.92
C THR A 376 14.37 -3.24 -13.85
N LEU A 377 15.11 -2.54 -14.70
CA LEU A 377 16.58 -2.53 -14.66
C LEU A 377 17.11 -2.00 -13.32
N ALA A 378 16.50 -0.92 -12.81
CA ALA A 378 16.85 -0.36 -11.50
C ALA A 378 16.55 -1.32 -10.34
N ILE A 379 15.41 -2.02 -10.39
CA ILE A 379 15.04 -3.07 -9.44
C ILE A 379 16.05 -4.23 -9.47
N ASP A 380 16.47 -4.66 -10.67
CA ASP A 380 17.46 -5.73 -10.84
C ASP A 380 18.81 -5.37 -10.22
N LEU A 381 19.33 -4.17 -10.49
CA LEU A 381 20.55 -3.66 -9.87
C LEU A 381 20.44 -3.64 -8.34
N TYR A 382 19.30 -3.19 -7.80
CA TYR A 382 19.06 -3.17 -6.36
C TYR A 382 18.99 -4.57 -5.76
N HIS A 383 18.27 -5.50 -6.41
CA HIS A 383 18.15 -6.89 -5.98
C HIS A 383 19.51 -7.58 -5.90
N ARG A 384 20.37 -7.35 -6.91
CA ARG A 384 21.75 -7.86 -6.96
C ARG A 384 22.74 -7.10 -6.07
N LYS A 385 22.27 -6.06 -5.36
CA LYS A 385 23.07 -5.18 -4.49
C LYS A 385 24.25 -4.52 -5.22
N CYS A 386 24.02 -4.13 -6.46
CA CYS A 386 25.03 -3.41 -7.25
C CYS A 386 25.35 -2.06 -6.60
N PRO A 387 26.63 -1.61 -6.58
CA PRO A 387 27.01 -0.33 -5.99
C PRO A 387 26.35 0.89 -6.65
N THR A 388 25.96 0.76 -7.93
CA THR A 388 25.27 1.79 -8.72
C THR A 388 23.75 1.73 -8.60
N ALA A 389 23.21 0.80 -7.79
CA ALA A 389 21.78 0.66 -7.63
C ALA A 389 21.15 1.92 -7.01
N PRO A 390 19.99 2.38 -7.52
CA PRO A 390 19.24 3.46 -6.90
C PRO A 390 18.78 3.12 -5.49
N SER A 391 18.47 4.16 -4.71
CA SER A 391 17.92 3.99 -3.38
C SER A 391 16.51 3.38 -3.41
N MET A 392 16.11 2.70 -2.34
CA MET A 392 14.73 2.19 -2.18
C MET A 392 13.68 3.30 -2.33
N ARG A 393 14.02 4.54 -1.94
CA ARG A 393 13.16 5.71 -2.09
C ARG A 393 12.89 6.03 -3.56
N GLU A 394 13.94 6.11 -4.38
CA GLU A 394 13.81 6.36 -5.82
C GLU A 394 13.04 5.24 -6.52
N LEU A 395 13.35 3.98 -6.19
CA LEU A 395 12.64 2.82 -6.72
C LEU A 395 11.14 2.86 -6.40
N CYS A 396 10.77 3.15 -5.14
CA CYS A 396 9.37 3.24 -4.75
C CYS A 396 8.64 4.40 -5.42
N MET A 397 9.30 5.55 -5.64
CA MET A 397 8.71 6.68 -6.37
C MET A 397 8.43 6.31 -7.83
N ALA A 398 9.42 5.75 -8.54
CA ALA A 398 9.25 5.28 -9.92
C ALA A 398 8.18 4.19 -10.01
N ARG A 399 8.20 3.22 -9.10
CA ARG A 399 7.19 2.18 -8.96
C ARG A 399 5.77 2.74 -8.86
N ASN A 400 5.56 3.68 -7.93
CA ASN A 400 4.23 4.28 -7.73
C ASN A 400 3.80 5.08 -8.96
N ALA A 401 4.73 5.78 -9.61
CA ALA A 401 4.46 6.52 -10.84
C ALA A 401 4.03 5.57 -11.97
N VAL A 402 4.77 4.47 -12.19
CA VAL A 402 4.42 3.45 -13.18
C VAL A 402 3.03 2.88 -12.91
N GLN A 403 2.75 2.44 -11.68
CA GLN A 403 1.47 1.84 -11.35
C GLN A 403 0.31 2.83 -11.52
N HIS A 404 0.48 4.05 -11.00
CA HIS A 404 -0.52 5.10 -11.13
C HIS A 404 -0.81 5.41 -12.60
N GLN A 405 0.23 5.57 -13.43
CA GLN A 405 0.07 5.88 -14.85
C GLN A 405 -0.59 4.72 -15.61
N LEU A 406 -0.28 3.46 -15.27
CA LEU A 406 -0.90 2.28 -15.88
C LEU A 406 -2.39 2.21 -15.55
N CYS A 407 -2.77 2.45 -14.28
CA CYS A 407 -4.18 2.53 -13.89
C CYS A 407 -4.91 3.75 -14.49
N ALA A 408 -4.17 4.80 -14.86
CA ALA A 408 -4.72 5.99 -15.49
C ALA A 408 -4.87 5.91 -17.02
N LEU A 409 -4.58 4.75 -17.62
CA LEU A 409 -4.87 4.44 -19.01
C LEU A 409 -6.30 3.90 -19.12
N ASP A 410 -7.12 4.59 -19.89
CA ASP A 410 -8.51 4.20 -20.11
C ASP A 410 -8.57 2.99 -21.06
N PRO A 411 -9.48 2.01 -20.83
CA PRO A 411 -9.78 0.97 -21.80
C PRO A 411 -10.44 1.57 -23.05
N PRO A 412 -10.44 0.85 -24.19
CA PRO A 412 -11.23 1.25 -25.35
C PRO A 412 -12.70 1.46 -24.97
N SER A 413 -13.30 2.53 -25.48
CA SER A 413 -14.71 2.87 -25.20
C SER A 413 -15.70 2.13 -26.11
N ASP A 414 -15.24 1.68 -27.27
CA ASP A 414 -16.07 1.03 -28.28
C ASP A 414 -16.38 -0.43 -27.92
N LEU A 415 -17.62 -0.85 -28.15
CA LEU A 415 -18.05 -2.24 -27.95
C LEU A 415 -17.32 -3.22 -28.87
N VAL A 416 -17.01 -2.75 -30.09
CA VAL A 416 -16.17 -3.46 -31.06
C VAL A 416 -14.95 -2.58 -31.30
N PRO A 417 -13.86 -2.79 -30.54
CA PRO A 417 -12.66 -1.98 -30.68
C PRO A 417 -12.04 -2.17 -32.07
N SER A 418 -11.36 -1.13 -32.56
CA SER A 418 -10.51 -1.30 -33.74
C SER A 418 -9.38 -2.30 -33.46
N HIS A 419 -8.68 -2.75 -34.52
CA HIS A 419 -7.50 -3.60 -34.35
C HIS A 419 -6.43 -2.93 -33.45
N ASP A 420 -6.18 -1.64 -33.67
CA ASP A 420 -5.20 -0.88 -32.88
C ASP A 420 -5.65 -0.71 -31.42
N ASP A 421 -6.94 -0.50 -31.17
CA ASP A 421 -7.50 -0.41 -29.81
C ASP A 421 -7.44 -1.74 -29.07
N SER A 422 -7.65 -2.84 -29.80
CA SER A 422 -7.53 -4.20 -29.27
C SER A 422 -6.09 -4.49 -28.88
N LEU A 423 -5.13 -4.19 -29.75
CA LEU A 423 -3.70 -4.30 -29.48
C LEU A 423 -3.30 -3.45 -28.27
N TYR A 424 -3.71 -2.17 -28.24
CA TYR A 424 -3.50 -1.28 -27.10
C TYR A 424 -4.03 -1.89 -25.79
N ASN A 425 -5.25 -2.42 -25.80
CA ASN A 425 -5.88 -2.93 -24.58
C ASN A 425 -5.22 -4.21 -24.06
N MET A 426 -4.84 -5.13 -24.96
CA MET A 426 -4.10 -6.34 -24.59
C MET A 426 -2.76 -5.97 -23.93
N VAL A 427 -2.00 -5.06 -24.54
CA VAL A 427 -0.71 -4.62 -23.98
C VAL A 427 -0.89 -3.89 -22.67
N ARG A 428 -1.90 -3.03 -22.54
CA ARG A 428 -2.23 -2.33 -21.30
C ARG A 428 -2.50 -3.31 -20.15
N LEU A 429 -3.32 -4.35 -20.40
CA LEU A 429 -3.64 -5.38 -19.42
C LEU A 429 -2.44 -6.27 -19.07
N ALA A 430 -1.67 -6.70 -20.07
CA ALA A 430 -0.45 -7.45 -19.87
C ALA A 430 0.62 -6.65 -19.09
N ALA A 431 0.73 -5.34 -19.32
CA ALA A 431 1.61 -4.47 -18.56
C ALA A 431 1.16 -4.29 -17.10
N LEU A 432 -0.15 -4.22 -16.84
CA LEU A 432 -0.70 -4.23 -15.47
C LEU A 432 -0.37 -5.54 -14.75
N ILE A 433 -0.50 -6.69 -15.44
CA ILE A 433 -0.09 -8.00 -14.90
C ILE A 433 1.40 -8.01 -14.58
N TYR A 434 2.24 -7.58 -15.51
CA TYR A 434 3.69 -7.50 -15.28
C TYR A 434 4.02 -6.62 -14.08
N SER A 435 3.37 -5.45 -13.97
CA SER A 435 3.54 -4.57 -12.83
C SER A 435 3.17 -5.27 -11.52
N ASP A 436 2.04 -5.98 -11.48
CA ASP A 436 1.59 -6.73 -10.29
C ASP A 436 2.43 -7.98 -9.95
N LEU A 437 3.29 -8.44 -10.87
CA LEU A 437 4.28 -9.48 -10.60
C LEU A 437 5.62 -8.88 -10.13
N VAL A 438 6.06 -7.78 -10.73
CA VAL A 438 7.44 -7.29 -10.61
C VAL A 438 7.53 -5.91 -9.95
N ILE A 439 6.83 -4.91 -10.48
CA ILE A 439 7.01 -3.50 -10.12
C ILE A 439 6.20 -3.17 -8.87
N PHE A 440 4.88 -3.35 -8.91
CA PHE A 440 3.94 -3.10 -7.82
C PHE A 440 3.27 -4.40 -7.34
N PRO A 441 4.03 -5.33 -6.73
CA PRO A 441 3.52 -6.66 -6.42
C PRO A 441 2.46 -6.66 -5.31
N LEU A 442 1.21 -6.96 -5.66
CA LEU A 442 0.14 -7.20 -4.69
C LEU A 442 0.06 -8.68 -4.31
N GLY A 443 -0.35 -8.91 -3.07
CA GLY A 443 -0.49 -10.25 -2.50
C GLY A 443 -1.55 -11.10 -3.22
N GLU A 444 -1.37 -12.42 -3.19
CA GLU A 444 -2.25 -13.40 -3.84
C GLU A 444 -3.70 -13.34 -3.32
N SER A 445 -3.89 -12.91 -2.07
CA SER A 445 -5.21 -12.78 -1.43
C SER A 445 -6.12 -11.73 -2.10
N VAL A 446 -5.59 -10.90 -3.00
CA VAL A 446 -6.28 -9.73 -3.54
C VAL A 446 -6.97 -10.01 -4.87
N SER A 447 -6.79 -11.19 -5.48
CA SER A 447 -7.43 -11.59 -6.74
C SER A 447 -7.21 -10.65 -7.95
N VAL A 448 -6.29 -9.68 -7.87
CA VAL A 448 -5.99 -8.74 -8.96
C VAL A 448 -5.48 -9.48 -10.18
N LYS A 449 -4.53 -10.41 -10.00
CA LYS A 449 -3.98 -11.28 -11.06
C LYS A 449 -5.09 -12.02 -11.80
N SER A 450 -6.00 -12.66 -11.07
CA SER A 450 -7.12 -13.40 -11.66
C SER A 450 -8.09 -12.49 -12.42
N GLN A 451 -8.37 -11.29 -11.92
CA GLN A 451 -9.23 -10.33 -12.60
C GLN A 451 -8.57 -9.83 -13.90
N LEU A 452 -7.30 -9.42 -13.83
CA LEU A 452 -6.56 -8.98 -15.02
C LEU A 452 -6.41 -10.10 -16.05
N ALA A 453 -6.20 -11.35 -15.61
CA ALA A 453 -6.14 -12.50 -16.51
C ALA A 453 -7.48 -12.75 -17.22
N TYR A 454 -8.60 -12.58 -16.52
CA TYR A 454 -9.93 -12.67 -17.12
C TYR A 454 -10.17 -11.56 -18.15
N ASP A 455 -9.85 -10.32 -17.81
CA ASP A 455 -10.02 -9.18 -18.71
C ASP A 455 -9.10 -9.27 -19.94
N LEU A 456 -7.85 -9.73 -19.75
CA LEU A 456 -6.91 -9.96 -20.85
C LEU A 456 -7.38 -11.08 -21.78
N ARG A 457 -7.98 -12.14 -21.23
CA ARG A 457 -8.53 -13.23 -22.03
C ARG A 457 -9.64 -12.72 -22.95
N LYS A 458 -10.55 -11.89 -22.43
CA LYS A 458 -11.59 -11.26 -23.26
C LYS A 458 -11.00 -10.41 -24.37
N ALA A 459 -9.97 -9.62 -24.06
CA ALA A 459 -9.31 -8.78 -25.05
C ALA A 459 -8.64 -9.62 -26.16
N LEU A 460 -8.00 -10.73 -25.80
CA LEU A 460 -7.40 -11.67 -26.74
C LEU A 460 -8.45 -12.41 -27.58
N GLU A 461 -9.53 -12.89 -26.98
CA GLU A 461 -10.64 -13.56 -27.70
C GLU A 461 -11.26 -12.61 -28.75
N LEU A 462 -11.43 -11.33 -28.43
CA LEU A 462 -11.89 -10.30 -29.38
C LEU A 462 -10.85 -9.98 -30.45
N PHE A 463 -9.57 -10.01 -30.11
CA PHE A 463 -8.49 -9.78 -31.08
C PHE A 463 -8.42 -10.91 -32.11
N PHE A 464 -8.54 -12.17 -31.66
CA PHE A 464 -8.49 -13.36 -32.53
C PHE A 464 -9.69 -13.50 -33.48
N THR A 465 -10.80 -12.79 -33.25
CA THR A 465 -11.92 -12.77 -34.21
C THR A 465 -11.71 -11.77 -35.34
N GLY A 466 -10.71 -10.90 -35.26
CA GLY A 466 -10.39 -9.94 -36.30
C GLY A 466 -9.76 -10.60 -37.54
N GLU A 467 -10.29 -10.31 -38.73
CA GLU A 467 -9.75 -10.80 -40.01
C GLU A 467 -8.56 -9.94 -40.51
N THR A 468 -7.52 -9.78 -39.69
CA THR A 468 -6.34 -8.98 -40.05
C THR A 468 -5.09 -9.84 -40.17
N LEU A 469 -4.31 -9.61 -41.24
CA LEU A 469 -2.98 -10.20 -41.41
C LEU A 469 -2.03 -9.59 -40.37
N GLU A 470 -1.78 -10.34 -39.30
CA GLU A 470 -0.90 -9.89 -38.22
C GLU A 470 0.54 -9.75 -38.71
N ALA A 471 1.14 -8.58 -38.47
CA ALA A 471 2.56 -8.41 -38.68
C ALA A 471 3.34 -9.32 -37.73
N LYS A 472 4.57 -9.72 -38.11
CA LYS A 472 5.41 -10.57 -37.25
C LYS A 472 5.59 -9.99 -35.83
N ALA A 473 5.78 -8.69 -35.71
CA ALA A 473 5.94 -8.00 -34.42
C ALA A 473 4.66 -8.07 -33.56
N GLU A 474 3.48 -8.09 -34.18
CA GLU A 474 2.21 -8.21 -33.46
C GLU A 474 2.04 -9.63 -32.92
N ARG A 475 2.39 -10.67 -33.69
CA ARG A 475 2.41 -12.06 -33.20
C ARG A 475 3.35 -12.25 -32.01
N GLU A 476 4.56 -11.70 -32.09
CA GLU A 476 5.54 -11.75 -30.99
C GLU A 476 5.00 -11.03 -29.73
N LEU A 477 4.30 -9.91 -29.90
CA LEU A 477 3.66 -9.16 -28.82
C LEU A 477 2.45 -9.91 -28.22
N THR A 478 1.63 -10.54 -29.07
CA THR A 478 0.50 -11.39 -28.65
C THR A 478 1.00 -12.56 -27.83
N LEU A 479 2.11 -13.18 -28.23
CA LEU A 479 2.76 -14.23 -27.45
C LEU A 479 3.20 -13.74 -26.06
N TRP A 480 3.81 -12.55 -25.97
CA TRP A 480 4.15 -11.96 -24.67
C TRP A 480 2.90 -11.71 -23.80
N CYS A 481 1.81 -11.22 -24.40
CA CYS A 481 0.53 -11.04 -23.71
C CYS A 481 -0.03 -12.38 -23.20
N LEU A 482 0.01 -13.43 -24.02
CA LEU A 482 -0.39 -14.79 -23.63
C LEU A 482 0.41 -15.25 -22.43
N ILE A 483 1.74 -15.10 -22.42
CA ILE A 483 2.58 -15.49 -21.28
C ILE A 483 2.22 -14.74 -20.00
N MET A 484 2.02 -13.42 -20.07
CA MET A 484 1.56 -12.64 -18.91
C MET A 484 0.21 -13.18 -18.39
N GLY A 485 -0.73 -13.44 -19.29
CA GLY A 485 -2.02 -14.02 -18.95
C GLY A 485 -1.96 -15.44 -18.38
N THR A 486 -1.09 -16.31 -18.91
CA THR A 486 -0.89 -17.67 -18.38
C THR A 486 -0.33 -17.64 -16.96
N MET A 487 0.60 -16.71 -16.69
CA MET A 487 1.11 -16.51 -15.33
C MET A 487 0.00 -16.01 -14.40
N ALA A 488 -0.71 -14.95 -14.79
CA ALA A 488 -1.74 -14.35 -13.93
C ALA A 488 -2.96 -15.27 -13.70
N SER A 489 -3.25 -16.18 -14.63
CA SER A 489 -4.35 -17.15 -14.53
C SER A 489 -4.01 -18.39 -13.70
N TYR A 490 -2.80 -18.51 -13.14
CA TYR A 490 -2.38 -19.71 -12.44
C TYR A 490 -3.26 -20.07 -11.23
N GLY A 491 -3.81 -21.28 -11.24
CA GLY A 491 -4.76 -21.76 -10.23
C GLY A 491 -6.16 -21.19 -10.38
N THR A 492 -6.50 -20.68 -11.57
CA THR A 492 -7.85 -20.22 -11.93
C THR A 492 -8.41 -21.08 -13.06
N VAL A 493 -9.71 -20.98 -13.30
CA VAL A 493 -10.39 -21.66 -14.42
C VAL A 493 -9.95 -21.17 -15.81
N HIS A 494 -9.19 -20.08 -15.90
CA HIS A 494 -8.73 -19.54 -17.18
C HIS A 494 -7.39 -20.10 -17.63
N GLN A 495 -6.65 -20.80 -16.76
CA GLN A 495 -5.31 -21.29 -17.04
C GLN A 495 -5.27 -22.21 -18.27
N GLU A 496 -6.18 -23.18 -18.34
CA GLU A 496 -6.23 -24.16 -19.44
C GLU A 496 -6.40 -23.47 -20.81
N TRP A 497 -7.22 -22.42 -20.88
CA TRP A 497 -7.40 -21.66 -22.12
C TRP A 497 -6.10 -20.98 -22.54
N TYR A 498 -5.40 -20.33 -21.62
CA TYR A 498 -4.13 -19.65 -21.90
C TYR A 498 -3.04 -20.63 -22.34
N VAL A 499 -2.92 -21.78 -21.67
CA VAL A 499 -1.96 -22.84 -22.02
C VAL A 499 -2.27 -23.41 -23.41
N ALA A 500 -3.55 -23.64 -23.73
CA ALA A 500 -3.96 -24.12 -25.05
C ALA A 500 -3.63 -23.11 -26.15
N GLN A 501 -3.96 -21.83 -25.97
CA GLN A 501 -3.64 -20.78 -26.94
C GLN A 501 -2.14 -20.61 -27.12
N LEU A 502 -1.38 -20.60 -26.02
CA LEU A 502 0.08 -20.57 -26.06
C LEU A 502 0.64 -21.76 -26.85
N GLY A 503 0.13 -22.97 -26.60
CA GLY A 503 0.54 -24.17 -27.32
C GLY A 503 0.26 -24.10 -28.82
N CYS A 504 -0.88 -23.52 -29.22
CA CYS A 504 -1.18 -23.24 -30.63
C CYS A 504 -0.16 -22.27 -31.24
N THR A 505 0.06 -21.10 -30.62
CA THR A 505 1.00 -20.09 -31.11
C THR A 505 2.44 -20.61 -31.20
N LEU A 506 2.89 -21.41 -30.23
CA LEU A 506 4.23 -22.01 -30.25
C LEU A 506 4.42 -23.01 -31.40
N ARG A 507 3.37 -23.73 -31.82
CA ARG A 507 3.44 -24.69 -32.93
C ARG A 507 3.44 -24.01 -34.29
N GLU A 508 2.79 -22.85 -34.40
CA GLU A 508 2.80 -22.04 -35.62
C GLU A 508 4.21 -21.50 -35.94
N ASP A 509 5.01 -21.21 -34.92
CA ASP A 509 6.43 -20.87 -35.07
C ASP A 509 7.30 -21.89 -34.32
N GLY A 510 7.57 -23.03 -34.97
CA GLY A 510 8.33 -24.15 -34.37
C GLY A 510 9.73 -23.79 -33.83
N ARG A 511 10.28 -22.62 -34.16
CA ARG A 511 11.53 -22.11 -33.55
C ARG A 511 11.35 -21.78 -32.07
N LEU A 512 10.14 -21.45 -31.65
CA LEU A 512 9.79 -21.11 -30.26
C LEU A 512 9.60 -22.35 -29.37
N LEU A 513 9.70 -23.55 -29.96
CA LEU A 513 9.86 -24.82 -29.25
C LEU A 513 11.31 -25.05 -28.77
N ASP A 514 12.23 -24.16 -29.13
CA ASP A 514 13.51 -24.04 -28.43
C ASP A 514 13.39 -23.00 -27.31
N TRP A 515 13.69 -23.42 -26.08
CA TRP A 515 13.56 -22.55 -24.91
C TRP A 515 14.46 -21.30 -24.99
N ILE A 516 15.68 -21.43 -25.52
CA ILE A 516 16.63 -20.30 -25.56
C ILE A 516 16.12 -19.25 -26.55
N LEU A 517 15.61 -19.67 -27.71
CA LEU A 517 15.00 -18.76 -28.69
C LEU A 517 13.74 -18.10 -28.12
N PHE A 518 12.88 -18.88 -27.45
CA PHE A 518 11.69 -18.35 -26.79
C PHE A 518 12.04 -17.33 -25.70
N GLN A 519 12.96 -17.64 -24.79
CA GLN A 519 13.41 -16.73 -23.74
C GLN A 519 14.06 -15.47 -24.33
N THR A 520 14.86 -15.62 -25.39
CA THR A 520 15.46 -14.49 -26.10
C THR A 520 14.39 -13.57 -26.66
N LEU A 521 13.36 -14.13 -27.29
CA LEU A 521 12.23 -13.34 -27.78
C LEU A 521 11.49 -12.62 -26.64
N MET A 522 11.18 -13.31 -25.54
CA MET A 522 10.50 -12.72 -24.39
C MET A 522 11.31 -11.58 -23.75
N SER A 523 12.65 -11.66 -23.79
CA SER A 523 13.53 -10.60 -23.30
C SER A 523 13.43 -9.28 -24.06
N HIS A 524 12.83 -9.27 -25.26
CA HIS A 524 12.57 -8.04 -26.01
C HIS A 524 11.43 -7.21 -25.43
N PHE A 525 10.61 -7.79 -24.56
CA PHE A 525 9.48 -7.13 -23.89
C PHE A 525 9.83 -6.85 -22.43
N LEU A 526 8.83 -6.51 -21.60
CA LEU A 526 9.03 -6.42 -20.15
C LEU A 526 9.34 -7.80 -19.58
N TRP A 527 10.58 -7.98 -19.13
CA TRP A 527 11.08 -9.26 -18.66
C TRP A 527 12.05 -9.10 -17.49
N TRP A 528 11.88 -9.91 -16.44
CA TRP A 528 12.85 -10.02 -15.35
C TRP A 528 12.99 -11.47 -14.90
N ASP A 529 14.15 -12.06 -15.19
CA ASP A 529 14.43 -13.49 -14.95
C ASP A 529 14.08 -13.93 -13.53
N HIS A 530 14.43 -13.12 -12.52
CA HIS A 530 14.27 -13.49 -11.12
C HIS A 530 12.82 -13.88 -10.76
N VAL A 531 11.84 -13.16 -11.29
CA VAL A 531 10.41 -13.38 -10.99
C VAL A 531 9.76 -14.26 -12.05
N LEU A 532 10.04 -14.00 -13.33
CA LEU A 532 9.29 -14.62 -14.42
C LEU A 532 9.83 -15.98 -14.82
N GLN A 533 11.16 -16.17 -14.85
CA GLN A 533 11.77 -17.34 -15.47
C GLN A 533 11.32 -18.66 -14.85
N PRO A 534 11.28 -18.84 -13.50
CA PRO A 534 10.91 -20.14 -12.92
C PRO A 534 9.53 -20.61 -13.36
N ARG A 535 8.53 -19.72 -13.31
CA ARG A 535 7.16 -20.07 -13.68
C ARG A 535 6.97 -20.14 -15.19
N CYS A 536 7.64 -19.27 -15.95
CA CYS A 536 7.55 -19.28 -17.40
C CYS A 536 8.12 -20.59 -17.98
N TRP A 537 9.15 -21.16 -17.38
CA TRP A 537 9.69 -22.47 -17.74
C TRP A 537 8.62 -23.58 -17.56
N ASP A 538 7.94 -23.61 -16.41
CA ASP A 538 6.89 -24.60 -16.16
C ASP A 538 5.76 -24.51 -17.20
N VAL A 539 5.29 -23.29 -17.44
CA VAL A 539 4.21 -23.01 -18.39
C VAL A 539 4.61 -23.34 -19.83
N TRP A 540 5.84 -23.02 -20.22
CA TRP A 540 6.34 -23.33 -21.55
C TRP A 540 6.43 -24.84 -21.76
N ASN A 541 6.89 -25.62 -20.77
CA ASN A 541 6.87 -27.08 -20.86
C ASN A 541 5.46 -27.68 -20.87
N GLU A 542 4.50 -27.03 -20.21
CA GLU A 542 3.09 -27.44 -20.24
C GLU A 542 2.46 -27.22 -21.63
N ALA A 543 2.83 -26.12 -22.30
CA ALA A 543 2.29 -25.73 -23.60
C ALA A 543 3.03 -26.34 -24.81
N ALA A 544 4.35 -26.50 -24.70
CA ALA A 544 5.19 -27.14 -25.70
C ALA A 544 4.95 -28.67 -25.63
N PRO A 545 4.34 -29.30 -26.64
CA PRO A 545 4.12 -30.74 -26.60
C PRO A 545 5.45 -31.48 -26.51
N SER A 546 5.50 -32.58 -25.75
CA SER A 546 6.53 -33.60 -25.95
C SER A 546 6.43 -34.07 -27.39
N VAL A 547 7.48 -33.86 -28.19
CA VAL A 547 7.63 -34.54 -29.48
C VAL A 547 7.43 -36.03 -29.18
N PRO A 548 6.43 -36.71 -29.78
CA PRO A 548 6.36 -38.16 -29.66
C PRO A 548 7.69 -38.68 -30.19
N GLU A 549 8.45 -39.39 -29.37
CA GLU A 549 9.53 -40.23 -29.89
C GLU A 549 8.89 -41.08 -30.98
N GLU A 550 9.26 -40.82 -32.24
CA GLU A 550 8.89 -41.66 -33.36
C GLU A 550 9.32 -43.07 -32.99
N SER A 551 8.33 -43.90 -32.66
CA SER A 551 8.48 -45.33 -32.50
C SER A 551 9.27 -45.81 -33.69
N SER A 552 10.53 -46.19 -33.44
CA SER A 552 11.42 -46.72 -34.47
C SER A 552 10.68 -47.83 -35.21
N PRO A 553 10.71 -47.86 -36.56
CA PRO A 553 10.04 -48.90 -37.31
C PRO A 553 10.64 -50.24 -36.89
N SER A 554 9.79 -51.11 -36.35
CA SER A 554 10.14 -52.49 -36.08
C SER A 554 10.72 -53.12 -37.35
N PRO A 555 11.84 -53.86 -37.27
CA PRO A 555 12.43 -54.49 -38.44
C PRO A 555 11.45 -55.54 -39.01
N PRO A 556 11.48 -55.76 -40.33
CA PRO A 556 10.54 -56.69 -40.96
C PRO A 556 10.77 -58.10 -40.43
N GLU A 557 9.70 -58.73 -39.94
CA GLU A 557 9.68 -60.16 -39.64
C GLU A 557 9.99 -60.95 -40.92
N ASN A 558 11.17 -61.57 -40.94
CA ASN A 558 11.51 -62.62 -41.88
C ASN A 558 10.55 -63.80 -41.68
N ARG A 559 9.54 -63.88 -42.54
CA ARG A 559 8.96 -65.17 -42.93
C ARG A 559 9.99 -65.84 -43.84
N ASP A 560 10.60 -66.93 -43.36
CA ASP A 560 10.73 -68.18 -44.12
C ASP A 560 11.51 -69.27 -43.35
N ALA A 561 11.13 -70.51 -43.68
CA ALA A 561 11.81 -71.79 -43.45
C ALA A 561 11.48 -72.57 -42.16
N ALA A 562 10.30 -73.19 -42.18
CA ALA A 562 10.10 -74.51 -41.61
C ALA A 562 10.58 -75.58 -42.63
N THR A 563 11.73 -76.20 -42.38
CA THR A 563 12.05 -77.58 -42.78
C THR A 563 13.37 -78.06 -42.17
N MET A 564 13.30 -78.72 -41.01
CA MET A 564 13.79 -80.09 -40.75
C MET A 564 13.67 -80.43 -39.26
#